data_AF-A0A1Z8WTN6-F1
#
_entry.id   AF-A0A1Z8WTN6-F1
#
_cell.length_a   1.000
_cell.length_b   1.000
_cell.length_c   1.000
_cell.angle_alpha   90.00
_cell.angle_beta   90.00
_cell.angle_gamma   90.00
#
_symmetry.space_group_name_H-M   'P 1'
#
loop_
_entity.id
_entity.type
_entity.pdbx_description
1 polymer ?
#
loop_
_entity_poly.entity_id
_entity_poly.type
_entity_poly.pdbx_seq_one_letter_code
_entity_poly.pdbx_strand_id
1 'polypeptide(L)' 'MINEMLAAGMLFLGTVDDISNNMISVEYMMGNIIHTMDVPKETSVCEPEEGEFVLFYRDGIVKCFSKREI' A
#
# COMPACT_ATOMS: atom_id res chain seq x y z
N MET A 1 17.87 25.55 -8.47
CA MET A 1 16.42 25.58 -8.24
C MET A 1 15.79 24.54 -9.14
N ILE A 2 15.10 23.59 -8.51
CA ILE A 2 14.20 22.55 -9.03
C ILE A 2 14.76 21.72 -10.20
N ASN A 3 15.41 20.62 -9.84
CA ASN A 3 15.33 19.39 -10.63
C ASN A 3 15.01 18.23 -9.68
N GLU A 4 14.03 18.45 -8.81
CA GLU A 4 13.27 17.37 -8.20
C GLU A 4 12.35 16.83 -9.30
N MET A 5 12.93 16.08 -10.23
CA MET A 5 12.16 15.05 -10.91
C MET A 5 11.80 14.06 -9.79
N LEU A 6 10.71 14.35 -9.08
CA LEU A 6 9.94 13.35 -8.35
C LEU A 6 9.65 12.29 -9.40
N ALA A 7 10.46 11.24 -9.43
CA ALA A 7 10.01 9.97 -9.94
C ALA A 7 8.79 9.67 -9.08
N ALA A 8 7.60 10.03 -9.57
CA ALA A 8 6.35 9.61 -8.98
C ALA A 8 6.41 8.09 -9.05
N GLY A 9 6.83 7.47 -7.94
CA GLY A 9 6.83 6.02 -7.82
C GLY A 9 5.47 5.52 -8.25
N MET A 10 5.43 4.42 -8.98
CA MET A 10 4.15 3.83 -9.38
C MET A 10 3.36 3.52 -8.12
N LEU A 11 2.21 4.16 -8.00
CA LEU A 11 1.24 3.86 -6.95
C LEU A 11 0.38 2.69 -7.43
N PHE A 12 0.16 1.75 -6.52
CA PHE A 12 -0.67 0.58 -6.71
C PHE A 12 -1.86 0.67 -5.76
N LEU A 13 -3.00 0.19 -6.22
CA LEU A 13 -4.16 -0.08 -5.38
C LEU A 13 -4.13 -1.57 -5.03
N GLY A 14 -4.24 -1.88 -3.75
CA GLY A 14 -4.27 -3.26 -3.28
C GLY A 14 -5.15 -3.41 -2.05
N THR A 15 -5.18 -4.62 -1.53
CA THR A 15 -5.93 -5.01 -0.34
C THR A 15 -4.96 -5.59 0.67
N VAL A 16 -5.11 -5.24 1.94
CA VAL A 16 -4.27 -5.77 3.01
C VAL A 16 -4.66 -7.23 3.23
N ASP A 17 -3.72 -8.13 3.04
CA ASP A 17 -3.92 -9.58 3.21
C ASP A 17 -3.58 -10.03 4.64
N ASP A 18 -2.42 -9.60 5.16
CA ASP A 18 -1.93 -9.94 6.50
C ASP A 18 -1.12 -8.78 7.10
N ILE A 19 -1.14 -8.65 8.43
CA ILE A 19 -0.26 -7.73 9.16
C ILE A 19 0.52 -8.52 10.21
N SER A 20 1.78 -8.85 9.88
CA SER A 20 2.65 -9.63 10.76
C SER A 20 4.04 -9.00 10.89
N ASN A 21 4.60 -9.07 12.09
CA ASN A 21 6.01 -8.75 12.38
C ASN A 21 6.55 -7.48 11.70
N ASN A 22 5.90 -6.33 11.94
CA ASN A 22 6.24 -5.01 11.37
C ASN A 22 6.14 -4.89 9.84
N MET A 23 5.52 -5.85 9.17
CA MET A 23 5.22 -5.81 7.74
C MET A 23 3.71 -5.82 7.51
N ILE A 24 3.30 -5.26 6.38
CA ILE A 24 1.93 -5.25 5.88
C ILE A 24 1.98 -5.92 4.50
N SER A 25 1.40 -7.10 4.39
CA SER A 25 1.27 -7.82 3.12
C SER A 25 0.09 -7.22 2.35
N VAL A 26 0.35 -6.74 1.13
CA VAL A 26 -0.68 -6.15 0.26
C VAL A 26 -0.80 -6.96 -1.02
N GLU A 27 -1.99 -7.48 -1.27
CA GLU A 27 -2.35 -8.10 -2.55
C GLU A 27 -2.83 -7.04 -3.55
N TYR A 28 -2.31 -7.07 -4.77
CA TYR A 28 -2.68 -6.16 -5.84
C TYR A 28 -2.69 -6.87 -7.18
N MET A 29 -3.46 -6.33 -8.13
CA MET A 29 -3.51 -6.86 -9.49
C MET A 29 -2.58 -6.09 -10.41
N MET A 30 -1.79 -6.82 -11.20
CA MET A 30 -1.07 -6.27 -12.34
C MET A 30 -1.47 -7.04 -13.61
N GLY A 31 -2.27 -6.39 -14.46
CA GLY A 31 -2.99 -7.10 -15.52
C GLY A 31 -4.01 -8.08 -14.92
N ASN A 32 -3.86 -9.38 -15.22
CA ASN A 32 -4.76 -10.45 -14.74
C ASN A 32 -4.08 -11.36 -13.71
N ILE A 33 -2.94 -10.93 -13.13
CA ILE A 33 -2.17 -11.71 -12.16
C ILE A 33 -2.28 -11.01 -10.81
N ILE A 34 -2.52 -11.81 -9.76
CA ILE A 34 -2.47 -11.36 -8.36
C ILE A 34 -1.02 -11.40 -7.91
N HIS A 35 -0.55 -10.29 -7.38
CA HIS A 35 0.77 -10.12 -6.80
C HIS A 35 0.64 -9.74 -5.33
N THR A 36 1.62 -10.13 -4.53
CA THR A 36 1.73 -9.73 -3.12
C THR A 36 2.98 -8.88 -2.94
N MET A 37 2.90 -7.87 -2.09
CA MET A 37 4.02 -7.02 -1.71
C MET A 37 4.02 -6.77 -0.21
N ASP A 38 5.16 -7.01 0.41
CA ASP A 38 5.37 -6.69 1.83
C ASP A 38 5.86 -5.25 1.97
N VAL A 39 5.10 -4.43 2.69
CA VAL A 39 5.42 -3.03 2.98
C VAL A 39 5.75 -2.87 4.47
N PRO A 40 6.85 -2.19 4.84
CA PRO A 40 7.14 -1.92 6.24
C PRO A 40 6.04 -1.10 6.92
N LYS A 41 5.61 -1.51 8.11
CA LYS A 41 4.54 -0.82 8.86
C LYS A 41 4.90 0.63 9.20
N GLU A 42 6.18 0.89 9.47
CA GLU A 42 6.70 2.20 9.84
C GLU A 42 6.66 3.24 8.71
N THR A 43 6.51 2.79 7.46
CA THR A 43 6.41 3.69 6.29
C THR A 43 4.96 3.91 5.85
N SER A 44 3.99 3.37 6.58
CA SER A 44 2.57 3.63 6.37
C SER A 44 2.16 4.96 7.01
N VAL A 45 1.47 5.81 6.24
CA VAL A 45 0.94 7.09 6.75
C VAL A 45 -0.37 6.95 7.54
N CYS A 46 -0.92 5.74 7.57
CA CYS A 46 -2.15 5.38 8.26
C CYS A 46 -1.99 3.99 8.93
N GLU A 47 -2.95 3.62 9.77
CA GLU A 47 -3.00 2.28 10.37
C GLU A 47 -4.03 1.44 9.59
N PRO A 48 -3.60 0.61 8.61
CA PRO A 48 -4.54 -0.25 7.90
C PRO A 48 -5.00 -1.43 8.77
N GLU A 49 -6.18 -1.96 8.46
CA GLU A 49 -6.68 -3.23 8.98
C GLU A 49 -6.70 -4.31 7.87
N GLU A 50 -6.67 -5.58 8.25
CA GLU A 50 -6.80 -6.70 7.31
C GLU A 50 -8.10 -6.60 6.48
N GLY A 51 -7.94 -6.83 5.18
CA GLY A 51 -8.96 -6.72 4.17
C GLY A 51 -9.40 -5.29 3.84
N GLU A 52 -8.72 -4.24 4.32
CA GLU A 52 -8.92 -2.87 3.84
C GLU A 52 -8.21 -2.65 2.50
N PHE A 53 -8.78 -1.76 1.68
CA PHE A 53 -8.09 -1.29 0.49
C PHE A 53 -7.04 -0.25 0.89
N VAL A 54 -5.91 -0.27 0.21
CA VAL A 54 -4.80 0.66 0.43
C VAL A 54 -4.23 1.16 -0.90
N LEU A 55 -3.83 2.43 -0.92
CA LEU A 55 -2.98 2.98 -1.96
C LEU A 55 -1.54 2.94 -1.44
N PHE A 56 -0.65 2.29 -2.18
CA PHE A 56 0.71 2.00 -1.73
C PHE A 56 1.72 2.09 -2.88
N TYR A 57 2.99 2.11 -2.54
CA TYR A 57 4.12 1.91 -3.44
C TYR A 57 5.12 0.99 -2.75
N ARG A 58 6.23 0.68 -3.44
CA ARG A 58 7.25 -0.27 -2.98
C ARG A 58 7.64 -0.12 -1.52
N ASP A 59 7.74 1.12 -1.03
CA ASP A 59 8.32 1.40 0.27
C ASP A 59 7.31 2.06 1.23
N GLY A 60 6.00 2.10 0.94
CA GLY A 60 5.04 2.71 1.86
C GLY A 60 3.59 2.68 1.43
N ILE A 61 2.70 2.79 2.41
CA ILE A 61 1.26 3.00 2.22
C ILE A 61 0.97 4.49 2.39
N VAL A 62 0.31 5.09 1.40
CA VAL A 62 0.00 6.52 1.37
C VAL A 62 -1.47 6.83 1.64
N LYS A 63 -2.35 5.82 1.62
CA LYS A 63 -3.76 5.96 1.99
C LYS A 63 -4.38 4.62 2.37
N CYS A 64 -5.18 4.62 3.43
CA CYS A 64 -6.05 3.51 3.84
C CYS A 64 -7.50 3.91 3.53
N PHE A 65 -8.27 3.01 2.93
CA PHE A 65 -9.69 3.21 2.65
C PHE A 65 -10.47 2.39 3.67
N SER A 66 -10.87 3.04 4.77
CA SER A 66 -11.54 2.31 5.85
C SER A 66 -12.94 1.87 5.44
N LYS A 67 -13.32 0.67 5.89
CA LYS A 67 -14.67 0.10 5.67
C LYS A 67 -15.79 0.89 6.35
N ARG A 68 -15.47 1.88 7.20
CA ARG A 68 -16.45 2.62 8.01
C ARG A 68 -17.21 3.75 7.29
N GLU A 69 -16.96 3.97 6.00
CA GLU A 69 -17.68 4.97 5.20
C GLU A 69 -18.57 4.33 4.12
N ILE A 70 -19.54 3.51 4.51
CA ILE A 70 -20.70 3.13 3.67
C ILE A 70 -21.97 3.09 4.51
#